data_AF-A0A8J5KFC4-F1
#
_entry.id   AF-A0A8J5KFC4-F1
#
_cell.length_a   1.000
_cell.length_b   1.000
_cell.length_c   1.000
_cell.angle_alpha   90.00
_cell.angle_beta   90.00
_cell.angle_gamma   90.00
#
_symmetry.space_group_name_H-M   'P 1'
#
loop_
_entity.id
_entity.type
_entity.pdbx_description
1 polymer ?
#
loop_
_entity_poly.entity_id
_entity_poly.type
_entity_poly.pdbx_seq_one_letter_code
_entity_poly.pdbx_strand_id
1 'polypeptide(L)'
;MPLRPLDNALPSAEQPKKVAKVAASPSLSAKKAAAALAAASRVNDENTPNPPPPEQSVEYVPSEDLAALMDPGSKIVVLLDELSSKDWIRGCEALNDLRRMALHHSSLLLPIFWKCGKACKIDHSAKENWVMIIASLLMIRGNATTIIVKAMKSPRSALCKTSIMASADIFQSFGALLLSSTEDNAFDQLLLQLLLKASQDKKFVCEEAEKALVKMAMCMPPLPLLKKLQSCVNHANLRVRAKAAISMSKCISKMDIEVMTEFGIATLLRVAAELLNDRLPEAREAARSIIITLHGEFSKNNNNLKDDKESSASESWQDFCFVNLPPIAAQSVAKIISL
;
A
#
# COMPACT_ATOMS: atom_id res chain seq x y z
N MET A 1 2.11 4.62 68.01
CA MET A 1 2.40 3.26 67.51
C MET A 1 2.54 3.32 66.00
N PRO A 2 3.69 2.97 65.41
CA PRO A 2 3.89 2.98 63.97
C PRO A 2 3.45 1.65 63.36
N LEU A 3 2.67 1.68 62.29
CA LEU A 3 2.32 0.50 61.51
C LEU A 3 3.45 0.17 60.54
N ARG A 4 3.94 -1.08 60.61
CA ARG A 4 4.99 -1.64 59.73
C ARG A 4 4.43 -1.98 58.34
N PRO A 5 5.25 -1.97 57.27
CA PRO A 5 4.86 -2.45 55.95
C PRO A 5 4.89 -3.98 55.89
N LEU A 6 3.95 -4.57 55.15
CA LEU A 6 3.98 -5.98 54.77
C LEU A 6 4.78 -6.16 53.48
N ASP A 7 6.01 -6.62 53.63
CA ASP A 7 6.78 -7.27 52.57
C ASP A 7 6.19 -8.66 52.28
N ASN A 8 5.85 -8.92 51.03
CA ASN A 8 5.68 -10.26 50.49
C ASN A 8 6.41 -10.35 49.15
N ALA A 9 7.63 -10.87 49.20
CA ALA A 9 8.44 -11.36 48.08
C ALA A 9 8.40 -12.91 48.17
N LEU A 10 7.97 -13.68 47.16
CA LEU A 10 8.71 -14.28 46.01
C LEU A 10 7.89 -15.55 45.58
N PRO A 11 8.15 -16.28 44.45
CA PRO A 11 9.37 -16.27 43.64
C PRO A 11 9.20 -16.12 42.12
N SER A 12 10.33 -15.71 41.52
CA SER A 12 10.64 -15.68 40.09
C SER A 12 10.73 -17.09 39.52
N ALA A 13 10.08 -17.35 38.38
CA ALA A 13 10.27 -18.57 37.60
C ALA A 13 11.44 -18.38 36.62
N GLU A 14 12.49 -19.18 36.81
CA GLU A 14 13.65 -19.25 35.93
C GLU A 14 13.27 -19.84 34.55
N GLN A 15 13.54 -19.07 33.49
CA GLN A 15 13.60 -19.58 32.11
C GLN A 15 14.96 -20.26 31.87
N PRO A 16 15.02 -21.45 31.24
CA PRO A 16 16.29 -22.09 30.92
C PRO A 16 17.02 -21.37 29.78
N LYS A 17 18.28 -21.03 30.07
CA LYS A 17 19.28 -20.37 29.23
C LYS A 17 19.59 -21.20 27.97
N LYS A 18 19.50 -20.59 26.78
CA LYS A 18 20.05 -21.14 25.53
C LYS A 18 21.32 -20.37 25.18
N VAL A 19 22.45 -21.08 25.24
CA VAL A 19 23.80 -20.59 24.94
C VAL A 19 23.94 -20.33 23.44
N ALA A 20 24.57 -19.21 23.09
CA ALA A 20 24.96 -18.85 21.73
C ALA A 20 26.10 -19.74 21.22
N LYS A 21 26.03 -20.18 19.96
CA LYS A 21 27.21 -20.66 19.22
C LYS A 21 27.22 -20.06 17.81
N VAL A 22 28.32 -19.37 17.54
CA VAL A 22 28.68 -18.66 16.32
C VAL A 22 29.06 -19.64 15.20
N ALA A 23 28.69 -19.24 14.00
CA ALA A 23 29.16 -19.54 12.63
C ALA A 23 30.11 -20.72 12.35
N ALA A 24 29.73 -21.52 11.36
CA ALA A 24 30.61 -21.92 10.24
C ALA A 24 29.74 -22.38 9.04
N SER A 25 29.98 -21.81 7.87
CA SER A 25 29.42 -22.26 6.59
C SER A 25 30.08 -23.57 6.14
N PRO A 26 29.37 -24.44 5.37
CA PRO A 26 30.06 -25.26 4.39
C PRO A 26 29.55 -25.01 2.97
N SER A 27 30.53 -24.98 2.07
CA SER A 27 30.48 -24.80 0.63
C SER A 27 29.87 -25.98 -0.12
N LEU A 28 29.51 -25.69 -1.37
CA LEU A 28 29.26 -26.65 -2.45
C LEU A 28 30.44 -27.62 -2.64
N SER A 29 30.30 -28.87 -2.21
CA SER A 29 30.85 -30.07 -2.87
C SER A 29 30.72 -31.32 -1.99
N ALA A 30 29.59 -32.02 -2.03
CA ALA A 30 29.51 -33.43 -1.64
C ALA A 30 28.23 -34.11 -2.17
N LYS A 31 27.90 -33.87 -3.45
CA LYS A 31 27.05 -34.78 -4.21
C LYS A 31 27.94 -35.82 -4.86
N LYS A 32 28.17 -36.95 -4.18
CA LYS A 32 28.37 -38.30 -4.76
C LYS A 32 28.84 -39.27 -3.67
N ALA A 33 28.40 -40.52 -3.82
CA ALA A 33 28.75 -41.71 -3.03
C ALA A 33 27.89 -42.00 -1.80
N ALA A 34 26.68 -42.51 -2.04
CA ALA A 34 26.09 -43.59 -1.23
C ALA A 34 24.95 -44.26 -2.02
N ALA A 35 25.27 -44.70 -3.24
CA ALA A 35 24.44 -45.63 -4.01
C ALA A 35 25.19 -46.97 -4.03
N ALA A 36 25.01 -47.80 -3.01
CA ALA A 36 25.22 -49.24 -3.03
C ALA A 36 24.89 -49.85 -1.66
N LEU A 37 24.24 -51.02 -1.69
CA LEU A 37 23.88 -51.93 -0.59
C LEU A 37 22.59 -51.65 0.18
N ALA A 38 21.47 -52.02 -0.44
CA ALA A 38 20.30 -52.52 0.29
C ALA A 38 19.74 -53.73 -0.47
N ALA A 39 20.13 -54.94 -0.04
CA ALA A 39 19.47 -56.18 -0.40
C ALA A 39 19.21 -56.98 0.88
N ALA A 40 17.99 -57.52 0.96
CA ALA A 40 17.41 -58.39 1.97
C ALA A 40 16.94 -57.75 3.30
N SER A 41 15.63 -57.48 3.40
CA SER A 41 14.72 -58.33 4.17
C SER A 41 13.26 -57.89 3.95
N ARG A 42 12.36 -58.85 3.72
CA ARG A 42 10.91 -58.64 3.61
C ARG A 42 10.29 -58.66 5.00
N VAL A 43 9.70 -57.56 5.45
CA VAL A 43 8.59 -57.57 6.43
C VAL A 43 7.64 -56.41 6.07
N ASN A 44 6.35 -56.72 6.12
CA ASN A 44 5.17 -55.94 5.74
C ASN A 44 5.18 -54.46 6.19
N ASP A 45 4.95 -53.51 5.28
CA ASP A 45 4.88 -52.07 5.58
C ASP A 45 3.68 -51.43 4.87
N GLU A 46 2.51 -51.49 5.50
CA GLU A 46 1.30 -50.75 5.09
C GLU A 46 1.25 -49.38 5.79
N ASN A 47 2.37 -48.66 5.83
CA ASN A 47 2.41 -47.26 6.23
C ASN A 47 3.50 -46.50 5.46
N THR A 48 3.36 -46.43 4.14
CA THR A 48 4.08 -45.43 3.37
C THR A 48 3.41 -44.08 3.64
N PRO A 49 4.09 -43.07 4.21
CA PRO A 49 3.54 -41.72 4.23
C PRO A 49 3.30 -41.32 2.78
N ASN A 50 2.05 -40.97 2.44
CA ASN A 50 1.78 -40.34 1.16
C ASN A 50 2.82 -39.23 0.96
N PRO A 51 3.45 -39.12 -0.23
CA PRO A 51 4.34 -38.01 -0.51
C PRO A 51 3.60 -36.71 -0.18
N PRO A 52 4.26 -35.72 0.46
CA PRO A 52 3.63 -34.44 0.73
C PRO A 52 3.02 -33.94 -0.58
N PRO A 53 1.77 -33.41 -0.55
CA PRO A 53 1.17 -32.83 -1.74
C PRO A 53 2.18 -31.88 -2.39
N PRO A 54 2.32 -31.89 -3.73
CA PRO A 54 3.24 -30.99 -4.40
C PRO A 54 3.00 -29.57 -3.90
N GLU A 55 4.07 -28.90 -3.50
CA GLU A 55 4.01 -27.53 -3.01
C GLU A 55 3.50 -26.64 -4.13
N GLN A 56 2.19 -26.37 -4.13
CA GLN A 56 1.52 -25.53 -5.11
C GLN A 56 2.04 -24.10 -4.93
N SER A 57 3.05 -23.74 -5.71
CA SER A 57 3.67 -22.43 -5.71
C SER A 57 3.06 -21.55 -6.77
N VAL A 58 2.80 -20.30 -6.40
CA VAL A 58 2.36 -19.24 -7.33
C VAL A 58 3.59 -18.51 -7.79
N GLU A 59 3.77 -18.39 -9.10
CA GLU A 59 4.82 -17.57 -9.70
C GLU A 59 4.46 -16.09 -9.62
N TYR A 60 5.42 -15.25 -9.21
CA TYR A 60 5.24 -13.79 -9.11
C TYR A 60 6.02 -13.10 -10.21
N VAL A 61 5.32 -12.76 -11.28
CA VAL A 61 5.91 -12.02 -12.41
C VAL A 61 5.82 -10.50 -12.14
N PRO A 62 6.93 -9.75 -12.21
CA PRO A 62 6.93 -8.28 -12.14
C PRO A 62 6.05 -7.64 -13.22
N SER A 63 5.60 -6.42 -13.00
CA SER A 63 4.64 -5.75 -13.90
C SER A 63 5.23 -5.46 -15.27
N GLU A 64 6.52 -5.15 -15.32
CA GLU A 64 7.32 -4.93 -16.53
C GLU A 64 7.45 -6.18 -17.42
N ASP A 65 7.32 -7.38 -16.83
CA ASP A 65 7.49 -8.66 -17.53
C ASP A 65 6.14 -9.31 -17.91
N LEU A 66 5.01 -8.70 -17.53
CA LEU A 66 3.69 -9.24 -17.85
C LEU A 66 3.39 -9.07 -19.34
N ALA A 67 3.13 -10.19 -20.03
CA ALA A 67 2.67 -10.18 -21.42
C ALA A 67 1.17 -9.86 -21.52
N ALA A 68 0.77 -9.24 -22.63
CA ALA A 68 -0.65 -9.05 -22.97
C ALA A 68 -1.40 -10.40 -23.06
N LEU A 69 -2.72 -10.36 -22.81
CA LEU A 69 -3.59 -11.51 -23.07
C LEU A 69 -3.84 -11.68 -24.57
N MET A 70 -3.93 -12.94 -25.03
CA MET A 70 -4.24 -13.27 -26.42
C MET A 70 -5.68 -12.92 -26.80
N ASP A 71 -6.64 -13.20 -25.89
CA ASP A 71 -8.06 -12.91 -26.09
C ASP A 71 -8.64 -12.18 -24.87
N PRO A 72 -8.39 -10.85 -24.76
CA PRO A 72 -8.89 -10.06 -23.63
C PRO A 72 -10.42 -9.88 -23.66
N GLY A 73 -11.06 -10.01 -24.83
CA GLY A 73 -12.49 -9.88 -25.01
C GLY A 73 -13.27 -11.05 -24.40
N SER A 74 -12.79 -12.29 -24.55
CA SER A 74 -13.39 -13.41 -23.82
C SER A 74 -13.07 -13.37 -22.33
N LYS A 75 -11.86 -12.92 -21.96
CA LYS A 75 -11.44 -12.86 -20.56
C LYS A 75 -12.29 -11.90 -19.72
N ILE A 76 -12.62 -10.70 -20.23
CA ILE A 76 -13.41 -9.72 -19.46
C ILE A 76 -14.78 -10.26 -19.03
N VAL A 77 -15.39 -11.13 -19.84
CA VAL A 77 -16.73 -11.70 -19.58
C VAL A 77 -16.74 -12.59 -18.34
N VAL A 78 -15.65 -13.32 -18.09
CA VAL A 78 -15.54 -14.29 -16.99
C VAL A 78 -14.73 -13.77 -15.80
N LEU A 79 -13.97 -12.68 -15.98
CA LEU A 79 -12.98 -12.21 -15.01
C LEU A 79 -13.54 -11.99 -13.60
N LEU A 80 -14.71 -11.36 -13.47
CA LEU A 80 -15.30 -11.09 -12.14
C LEU A 80 -15.70 -12.36 -11.38
N ASP A 81 -16.13 -13.39 -12.11
CA ASP A 81 -16.47 -14.67 -11.52
C ASP A 81 -15.21 -15.42 -11.09
N GLU A 82 -14.18 -15.40 -11.93
CA GLU A 82 -12.87 -15.98 -11.62
C GLU A 82 -12.21 -15.29 -10.41
N LEU A 83 -12.27 -13.95 -10.33
CA LEU A 83 -11.80 -13.16 -9.19
C LEU A 83 -12.57 -13.49 -7.89
N SER A 84 -13.84 -13.87 -8.02
CA SER A 84 -14.70 -14.25 -6.89
C SER A 84 -14.61 -15.74 -6.53
N SER A 85 -13.73 -16.50 -7.18
CA SER A 85 -13.53 -17.93 -6.94
C SER A 85 -13.21 -18.22 -5.46
N LYS A 86 -13.77 -19.33 -4.96
CA LYS A 86 -13.42 -19.87 -3.64
C LYS A 86 -12.08 -20.61 -3.65
N ASP A 87 -11.66 -21.09 -4.82
CA ASP A 87 -10.34 -21.65 -5.03
C ASP A 87 -9.33 -20.51 -5.15
N TRP A 88 -8.36 -20.48 -4.23
CA TRP A 88 -7.37 -19.42 -4.14
C TRP A 88 -6.35 -19.47 -5.25
N ILE A 89 -6.11 -20.62 -5.88
CA ILE A 89 -5.19 -20.75 -7.00
C ILE A 89 -5.79 -20.04 -8.19
N ARG A 90 -7.06 -20.36 -8.50
CA ARG A 90 -7.85 -19.63 -9.50
C ARG A 90 -7.96 -18.14 -9.17
N GLY A 91 -8.06 -17.80 -7.88
CA GLY A 91 -8.02 -16.39 -7.45
C GLY A 91 -6.69 -15.70 -7.79
N CYS A 92 -5.55 -16.36 -7.61
CA CYS A 92 -4.24 -15.85 -8.02
C CYS A 92 -4.14 -15.70 -9.55
N GLU A 93 -4.60 -16.71 -10.30
CA GLU A 93 -4.64 -16.67 -11.77
C GLU A 93 -5.49 -15.50 -12.27
N ALA A 94 -6.71 -15.35 -11.74
CA ALA A 94 -7.61 -14.26 -12.08
C ALA A 94 -7.05 -12.87 -11.72
N LEU A 95 -6.34 -12.75 -10.59
CA LEU A 95 -5.66 -11.50 -10.23
C LEU A 95 -4.49 -11.21 -11.17
N ASN A 96 -3.76 -12.22 -11.64
CA ASN A 96 -2.72 -12.03 -12.66
C ASN A 96 -3.32 -11.64 -14.02
N ASP A 97 -4.45 -12.22 -14.42
CA ASP A 97 -5.17 -11.78 -15.61
C ASP A 97 -5.65 -10.34 -15.46
N LEU A 98 -6.17 -9.96 -14.29
CA LEU A 98 -6.54 -8.57 -13.98
C LEU A 98 -5.34 -7.62 -14.10
N ARG A 99 -4.15 -8.03 -13.65
CA ARG A 99 -2.91 -7.25 -13.83
C ARG A 99 -2.57 -7.05 -15.30
N ARG A 100 -2.61 -8.12 -16.09
CA ARG A 100 -2.35 -8.08 -17.54
C ARG A 100 -3.37 -7.20 -18.25
N MET A 101 -4.64 -7.28 -17.86
CA MET A 101 -5.70 -6.42 -18.39
C MET A 101 -5.51 -4.96 -17.99
N ALA A 102 -5.12 -4.67 -16.75
CA ALA A 102 -4.88 -3.30 -16.32
C ALA A 102 -3.76 -2.64 -17.14
N LEU A 103 -2.66 -3.35 -17.38
CA LEU A 103 -1.49 -2.79 -18.06
C LEU A 103 -1.65 -2.72 -19.59
N HIS A 104 -2.28 -3.73 -20.21
CA HIS A 104 -2.30 -3.86 -21.68
C HIS A 104 -3.66 -3.62 -22.32
N HIS A 105 -4.75 -3.70 -21.54
CA HIS A 105 -6.13 -3.70 -22.02
C HIS A 105 -7.07 -2.85 -21.15
N SER A 106 -6.55 -1.74 -20.60
CA SER A 106 -7.20 -0.98 -19.54
C SER A 106 -8.62 -0.49 -19.89
N SER A 107 -8.87 -0.14 -21.15
CA SER A 107 -10.19 0.29 -21.64
C SER A 107 -11.29 -0.74 -21.40
N LEU A 108 -10.97 -2.04 -21.46
CA LEU A 108 -11.94 -3.12 -21.24
C LEU A 108 -12.35 -3.29 -19.78
N LEU A 109 -11.55 -2.79 -18.84
CA LEU A 109 -11.84 -2.87 -17.40
C LEU A 109 -12.70 -1.69 -16.90
N LEU A 110 -12.96 -0.66 -17.72
CA LEU A 110 -13.79 0.47 -17.32
C LEU A 110 -15.14 0.06 -16.73
N PRO A 111 -15.91 -0.88 -17.31
CA PRO A 111 -17.21 -1.30 -16.75
C PRO A 111 -17.10 -1.92 -15.36
N ILE A 112 -15.93 -2.43 -14.98
CA ILE A 112 -15.67 -3.10 -13.69
C ILE A 112 -15.32 -2.10 -12.59
N PHE A 113 -14.60 -1.03 -12.92
CA PHE A 113 -14.15 -0.02 -11.95
C PHE A 113 -15.03 1.23 -11.93
N TRP A 114 -15.79 1.50 -12.98
CA TRP A 114 -16.69 2.63 -13.08
C TRP A 114 -18.13 2.20 -12.76
N LYS A 115 -18.69 2.74 -11.68
CA LYS A 115 -20.14 2.77 -11.52
C LYS A 115 -20.64 4.06 -12.16
N CYS A 116 -21.50 3.94 -13.17
CA CYS A 116 -22.24 5.09 -13.66
C CYS A 116 -23.14 5.60 -12.51
N GLY A 117 -22.77 6.73 -11.89
CA GLY A 117 -23.60 7.39 -10.89
C GLY A 117 -24.96 7.80 -11.46
N LYS A 118 -25.94 8.05 -10.59
CA LYS A 118 -27.34 8.38 -10.92
C LYS A 118 -27.56 9.68 -11.73
N ALA A 119 -26.50 10.33 -12.20
CA ALA A 119 -26.53 11.62 -12.89
C ALA A 119 -26.21 11.55 -14.39
N CYS A 120 -25.98 10.35 -14.94
CA CYS A 120 -25.90 10.23 -16.40
C CYS A 120 -27.34 10.21 -16.95
N LYS A 121 -27.90 11.39 -17.19
CA LYS A 121 -28.95 11.57 -18.21
C LYS A 121 -28.29 11.26 -19.56
N ILE A 122 -28.05 9.99 -19.81
CA ILE A 122 -27.59 9.51 -21.11
C ILE A 122 -28.80 9.65 -22.01
N ASP A 123 -28.67 10.52 -23.01
CA ASP A 123 -29.63 10.62 -24.08
C ASP A 123 -29.84 9.21 -24.66
N HIS A 124 -31.09 8.73 -24.66
CA HIS A 124 -31.47 7.37 -25.06
C HIS A 124 -31.31 7.13 -26.58
N SER A 125 -30.61 8.01 -27.27
CA SER A 125 -30.47 8.10 -28.71
C SER A 125 -29.06 7.76 -29.20
N ALA A 126 -28.48 6.62 -28.81
CA ALA A 126 -27.41 5.96 -29.59
C ALA A 126 -27.05 4.55 -29.10
N LYS A 127 -27.55 3.53 -29.82
CA LYS A 127 -26.86 2.29 -30.27
C LYS A 127 -26.00 1.38 -29.35
N GLU A 128 -25.88 1.54 -28.03
CA GLU A 128 -25.09 0.58 -27.22
C GLU A 128 -25.90 -0.10 -26.09
N ASN A 129 -26.92 -0.88 -26.47
CA ASN A 129 -27.69 -1.70 -25.52
C ASN A 129 -26.81 -2.75 -24.79
N TRP A 130 -25.75 -3.26 -25.42
CA TRP A 130 -24.90 -4.30 -24.82
C TRP A 130 -24.02 -3.78 -23.66
N VAL A 131 -23.43 -2.58 -23.80
CA VAL A 131 -22.62 -1.96 -22.73
C VAL A 131 -23.48 -1.69 -21.49
N MET A 132 -24.73 -1.26 -21.68
CA MET A 132 -25.68 -1.00 -20.60
C MET A 132 -26.19 -2.28 -19.91
N ILE A 133 -26.42 -3.36 -20.67
CA ILE A 133 -26.78 -4.68 -20.11
C ILE A 133 -25.60 -5.26 -19.32
N ILE A 134 -24.38 -5.20 -19.86
CA ILE A 134 -23.16 -5.64 -19.17
C ILE A 134 -22.93 -4.81 -17.90
N ALA A 135 -23.03 -3.48 -17.97
CA ALA A 135 -22.91 -2.61 -16.79
C ALA A 135 -23.96 -2.97 -15.72
N SER A 136 -25.21 -3.22 -16.13
CA SER A 136 -26.30 -3.59 -15.22
C SER A 136 -26.09 -4.98 -14.58
N LEU A 137 -25.57 -5.97 -15.33
CA LEU A 137 -25.18 -7.28 -14.80
C LEU A 137 -23.95 -7.19 -13.87
N LEU A 138 -23.00 -6.31 -14.18
CA LEU A 138 -21.82 -6.05 -13.35
C LEU A 138 -22.15 -5.35 -12.03
N MET A 139 -23.12 -4.43 -12.04
CA MET A 139 -23.60 -3.77 -10.83
C MET A 139 -24.15 -4.76 -9.79
N ILE A 140 -24.61 -5.95 -10.22
CA ILE A 140 -25.08 -7.03 -9.35
C ILE A 140 -23.91 -7.89 -8.81
N ARG A 141 -22.77 -7.97 -9.54
CA ARG A 141 -21.64 -8.87 -9.26
C ARG A 141 -20.54 -8.26 -8.38
N GLY A 142 -20.59 -6.96 -8.10
CA GLY A 142 -19.66 -6.27 -7.20
C GLY A 142 -18.49 -5.60 -7.91
N ASN A 143 -17.90 -4.59 -7.26
CA ASN A 143 -16.77 -3.81 -7.78
C ASN A 143 -15.46 -4.60 -7.62
N ALA A 144 -14.58 -4.63 -8.65
CA ALA A 144 -13.29 -5.29 -8.54
C ALA A 144 -12.45 -4.77 -7.37
N THR A 145 -12.53 -3.48 -7.02
CA THR A 145 -11.85 -2.93 -5.84
C THR A 145 -12.25 -3.69 -4.56
N THR A 146 -13.54 -4.00 -4.38
CA THR A 146 -14.04 -4.76 -3.24
C THR A 146 -13.54 -6.21 -3.25
N ILE A 147 -13.47 -6.83 -4.44
CA ILE A 147 -12.99 -8.21 -4.58
C ILE A 147 -11.48 -8.28 -4.27
N ILE A 148 -10.69 -7.32 -4.75
CA ILE A 148 -9.26 -7.20 -4.43
C ILE A 148 -9.06 -7.03 -2.93
N VAL A 149 -9.83 -6.16 -2.27
CA VAL A 149 -9.80 -5.98 -0.81
C VAL A 149 -10.07 -7.30 -0.09
N LYS A 150 -11.03 -8.09 -0.55
CA LYS A 150 -11.34 -9.41 0.01
C LYS A 150 -10.18 -10.39 -0.19
N ALA A 151 -9.57 -10.43 -1.38
CA ALA A 151 -8.40 -11.26 -1.65
C ALA A 151 -7.20 -10.86 -0.79
N MET A 152 -6.99 -9.56 -0.57
CA MET A 152 -5.93 -9.02 0.30
C MET A 152 -6.12 -9.41 1.77
N LYS A 153 -7.36 -9.55 2.22
CA LYS A 153 -7.67 -10.04 3.58
C LYS A 153 -7.45 -11.56 3.75
N SER A 154 -7.17 -12.30 2.69
CA SER A 154 -6.94 -13.75 2.75
C SER A 154 -5.77 -14.12 3.69
N PRO A 155 -5.90 -15.19 4.48
CA PRO A 155 -4.78 -15.73 5.27
C PRO A 155 -3.69 -16.38 4.40
N ARG A 156 -4.02 -16.70 3.14
CA ARG A 156 -3.06 -17.27 2.18
C ARG A 156 -2.17 -16.16 1.65
N SER A 157 -0.89 -16.18 2.02
CA SER A 157 0.04 -15.12 1.63
C SER A 157 0.22 -15.00 0.12
N ALA A 158 0.05 -16.08 -0.65
CA ALA A 158 0.13 -16.03 -2.11
C ALA A 158 -1.01 -15.20 -2.71
N LEU A 159 -2.25 -15.49 -2.32
CA LEU A 159 -3.41 -14.73 -2.78
C LEU A 159 -3.34 -13.26 -2.32
N CYS A 160 -2.95 -13.04 -1.06
CA CYS A 160 -2.77 -11.71 -0.51
C CYS A 160 -1.70 -10.91 -1.29
N LYS A 161 -0.51 -11.48 -1.51
CA LYS A 161 0.56 -10.82 -2.26
C LYS A 161 0.14 -10.53 -3.71
N THR A 162 -0.48 -11.48 -4.39
CA THR A 162 -0.95 -11.29 -5.77
C THR A 162 -1.99 -10.18 -5.85
N SER A 163 -2.87 -10.05 -4.86
CA SER A 163 -3.84 -8.94 -4.81
C SER A 163 -3.21 -7.56 -4.56
N ILE A 164 -2.08 -7.52 -3.83
CA ILE A 164 -1.30 -6.30 -3.63
C ILE A 164 -0.62 -5.88 -4.93
N MET A 165 0.00 -6.83 -5.65
CA MET A 165 0.58 -6.59 -6.97
C MET A 165 -0.49 -6.11 -7.96
N ALA A 166 -1.67 -6.73 -7.96
CA ALA A 166 -2.82 -6.26 -8.73
C ALA A 166 -3.23 -4.84 -8.39
N SER A 167 -3.24 -4.48 -7.12
CA SER A 167 -3.55 -3.11 -6.68
C SER A 167 -2.56 -2.09 -7.25
N ALA A 168 -1.26 -2.43 -7.28
CA ALA A 168 -0.22 -1.55 -7.82
C ALA A 168 -0.43 -1.26 -9.32
N ASP A 169 -0.77 -2.28 -10.10
CA ASP A 169 -1.02 -2.14 -11.55
C ASP A 169 -2.32 -1.38 -11.84
N ILE A 170 -3.33 -1.56 -10.99
CA ILE A 170 -4.59 -0.83 -11.08
C ILE A 170 -4.38 0.65 -10.73
N PHE A 171 -3.55 0.99 -9.75
CA PHE A 171 -3.28 2.40 -9.44
C PHE A 171 -2.68 3.14 -10.64
N GLN A 172 -1.79 2.49 -11.37
CA GLN A 172 -1.18 3.04 -12.57
C GLN A 172 -2.20 3.34 -13.68
N SER A 173 -3.24 2.52 -13.79
CA SER A 173 -4.16 2.55 -14.93
C SER A 173 -5.49 3.24 -14.62
N PHE A 174 -5.95 3.18 -13.36
CA PHE A 174 -7.28 3.64 -12.92
C PHE A 174 -7.20 4.57 -11.71
N GLY A 175 -6.03 5.11 -11.35
CA GLY A 175 -5.85 5.93 -10.16
C GLY A 175 -6.83 7.11 -10.04
N ALA A 176 -7.01 7.86 -11.12
CA ALA A 176 -7.98 8.98 -11.16
C ALA A 176 -9.42 8.49 -10.98
N LEU A 177 -9.78 7.38 -11.63
CA LEU A 177 -11.10 6.78 -11.56
C LEU A 177 -11.44 6.33 -10.12
N LEU A 178 -10.50 5.63 -9.48
CA LEU A 178 -10.64 5.12 -8.11
C LEU A 178 -10.84 6.25 -7.10
N LEU A 179 -10.16 7.38 -7.27
CA LEU A 179 -10.27 8.53 -6.38
C LEU A 179 -11.53 9.37 -6.64
N SER A 180 -12.08 9.31 -7.86
CA SER A 180 -13.31 10.03 -8.21
C SER A 180 -14.58 9.36 -7.69
N SER A 181 -14.54 8.06 -7.38
CA SER A 181 -15.68 7.31 -6.85
C SER A 181 -15.92 7.66 -5.37
N THR A 182 -16.89 8.52 -5.11
CA THR A 182 -17.23 8.97 -3.74
C THR A 182 -18.30 8.13 -3.05
N GLU A 183 -19.01 7.26 -3.78
CA GLU A 183 -20.25 6.65 -3.27
C GLU A 183 -20.06 5.39 -2.40
N ASP A 184 -18.92 4.68 -2.48
CA ASP A 184 -18.78 3.38 -1.82
C ASP A 184 -17.55 3.22 -0.90
N ASN A 185 -16.77 4.29 -0.67
CA ASN A 185 -15.53 4.25 0.12
C ASN A 185 -14.60 3.07 -0.24
N ALA A 186 -14.72 2.51 -1.44
CA ALA A 186 -14.02 1.28 -1.82
C ALA A 186 -12.50 1.51 -1.85
N PHE A 187 -12.09 2.69 -2.34
CA PHE A 187 -10.69 3.10 -2.28
C PHE A 187 -10.19 3.26 -0.85
N ASP A 188 -10.98 3.84 0.06
CA ASP A 188 -10.57 4.03 1.46
C ASP A 188 -10.35 2.68 2.15
N GLN A 189 -11.19 1.69 1.85
CA GLN A 189 -11.00 0.32 2.32
C GLN A 189 -9.73 -0.32 1.73
N LEU A 190 -9.47 -0.12 0.43
CA LEU A 190 -8.26 -0.62 -0.22
C LEU A 190 -7.00 0.02 0.36
N LEU A 191 -6.99 1.34 0.51
CA LEU A 191 -5.91 2.10 1.13
C LEU A 191 -5.63 1.62 2.55
N LEU A 192 -6.67 1.52 3.39
CA LEU A 192 -6.51 1.03 4.76
C LEU A 192 -5.99 -0.40 4.79
N GLN A 193 -6.47 -1.29 3.91
CA GLN A 193 -5.95 -2.65 3.85
C GLN A 193 -4.47 -2.69 3.43
N LEU A 194 -4.06 -1.93 2.43
CA LEU A 194 -2.65 -1.84 2.04
C LEU A 194 -1.77 -1.35 3.19
N LEU A 195 -2.21 -0.30 3.90
CA LEU A 195 -1.50 0.22 5.07
C LEU A 195 -1.39 -0.82 6.19
N LEU A 196 -2.46 -1.58 6.46
CA LEU A 196 -2.45 -2.68 7.41
C LEU A 196 -1.47 -3.78 6.99
N LYS A 197 -1.41 -4.12 5.69
CA LYS A 197 -0.45 -5.11 5.17
C LYS A 197 0.99 -4.61 5.17
N ALA A 198 1.24 -3.33 4.96
CA ALA A 198 2.56 -2.73 5.11
C ALA A 198 3.00 -2.63 6.59
N SER A 199 2.07 -2.73 7.54
CA SER A 199 2.33 -2.58 8.98
C SER A 199 2.60 -3.90 9.73
N GLN A 200 2.63 -5.03 9.04
CA GLN A 200 2.87 -6.35 9.65
C GLN A 200 4.37 -6.72 9.59
N ASP A 201 4.78 -7.70 10.40
CA ASP A 201 6.20 -8.11 10.48
C ASP A 201 6.61 -9.18 9.43
N LYS A 202 5.64 -9.70 8.66
CA LYS A 202 5.89 -10.71 7.61
C LYS A 202 6.42 -10.05 6.32
N LYS A 203 7.75 -10.05 6.17
CA LYS A 203 8.50 -9.48 5.03
C LYS A 203 7.86 -9.72 3.66
N PHE A 204 7.54 -10.98 3.36
CA PHE A 204 6.99 -11.39 2.06
C PHE A 204 5.76 -10.59 1.60
N VAL A 205 4.89 -10.20 2.54
CA VAL A 205 3.66 -9.43 2.23
C VAL A 205 3.87 -7.94 2.50
N CYS A 206 4.57 -7.57 3.58
CA CYS A 206 4.73 -6.15 3.92
C CYS A 206 5.60 -5.41 2.91
N GLU A 207 6.69 -6.00 2.41
CA GLU A 207 7.55 -5.36 1.41
C GLU A 207 6.79 -5.12 0.10
N GLU A 208 5.93 -6.05 -0.30
CA GLU A 208 5.09 -5.86 -1.48
C GLU A 208 4.03 -4.77 -1.26
N ALA A 209 3.42 -4.72 -0.08
CA ALA A 209 2.46 -3.67 0.27
C ALA A 209 3.11 -2.28 0.28
N GLU A 210 4.33 -2.17 0.77
CA GLU A 210 5.11 -0.93 0.75
C GLU A 210 5.43 -0.50 -0.68
N LYS A 211 5.85 -1.41 -1.56
CA LYS A 211 6.05 -1.12 -2.99
C LYS A 211 4.76 -0.62 -3.63
N ALA A 212 3.62 -1.26 -3.36
CA ALA A 212 2.32 -0.84 -3.88
C ALA A 212 1.91 0.56 -3.38
N LEU A 213 2.15 0.89 -2.11
CA LEU A 213 1.91 2.23 -1.56
C LEU A 213 2.81 3.31 -2.18
N VAL A 214 4.08 2.99 -2.43
CA VAL A 214 4.98 3.91 -3.15
C VAL A 214 4.50 4.10 -4.58
N LYS A 215 4.17 3.01 -5.29
CA LYS A 215 3.62 3.09 -6.65
C LYS A 215 2.35 3.94 -6.69
N MET A 216 1.43 3.73 -5.76
CA MET A 216 0.20 4.52 -5.58
C MET A 216 0.53 6.02 -5.48
N ALA A 217 1.39 6.39 -4.53
CA ALA A 217 1.84 7.77 -4.34
C ALA A 217 2.52 8.34 -5.60
N MET A 218 3.21 7.50 -6.38
CA MET A 218 3.96 7.87 -7.57
C MET A 218 3.16 7.92 -8.88
N CYS A 219 1.98 7.30 -8.98
CA CYS A 219 1.20 7.31 -10.23
C CYS A 219 -0.17 7.99 -10.14
N MET A 220 -0.75 8.15 -8.94
CA MET A 220 -2.10 8.71 -8.80
C MET A 220 -2.09 10.24 -8.74
N PRO A 221 -3.24 10.89 -9.06
CA PRO A 221 -3.40 12.33 -8.92
C PRO A 221 -3.15 12.79 -7.46
N PRO A 222 -2.20 13.71 -7.24
CA PRO A 222 -1.69 14.03 -5.90
C PRO A 222 -2.74 14.60 -4.95
N LEU A 223 -3.51 15.59 -5.41
CA LEU A 223 -4.46 16.32 -4.58
C LEU A 223 -5.57 15.43 -3.97
N PRO A 224 -6.35 14.65 -4.76
CA PRO A 224 -7.36 13.77 -4.17
C PRO A 224 -6.73 12.65 -3.34
N LEU A 225 -5.54 12.16 -3.69
CA LEU A 225 -4.85 11.15 -2.89
C LEU A 225 -4.46 11.69 -1.50
N LEU A 226 -3.97 12.93 -1.42
CA LEU A 226 -3.66 13.56 -0.13
C LEU A 226 -4.89 13.64 0.78
N LYS A 227 -6.04 14.03 0.23
CA LYS A 227 -7.30 14.10 0.98
C LYS A 227 -7.65 12.74 1.59
N LYS A 228 -7.40 11.65 0.87
CA LYS A 228 -7.60 10.28 1.39
C LYS A 228 -6.57 9.91 2.47
N LEU A 229 -5.29 10.19 2.22
CA LEU A 229 -4.19 9.90 3.15
C LEU A 229 -4.27 10.69 4.47
N GLN A 230 -4.87 11.87 4.48
CA GLN A 230 -4.98 12.72 5.66
C GLN A 230 -5.68 12.03 6.84
N SER A 231 -6.67 11.19 6.57
CA SER A 231 -7.33 10.38 7.61
C SER A 231 -6.41 9.30 8.21
N CYS A 232 -5.49 8.77 7.40
CA CYS A 232 -4.63 7.66 7.76
C CYS A 232 -3.38 8.10 8.54
N VAL A 233 -2.87 9.30 8.30
CA VAL A 233 -1.76 9.87 9.08
C VAL A 233 -2.14 10.22 10.52
N ASN A 234 -3.44 10.23 10.84
CA ASN A 234 -3.97 10.44 12.20
C ASN A 234 -4.52 9.16 12.84
N HIS A 235 -4.23 8.00 12.25
CA HIS A 235 -4.77 6.72 12.69
C HIS A 235 -4.29 6.30 14.11
N ALA A 236 -5.12 5.59 14.88
CA ALA A 236 -4.73 5.18 16.24
C ALA A 236 -3.52 4.23 16.28
N ASN A 237 -3.43 3.31 15.30
CA ASN A 237 -2.30 2.39 15.15
C ASN A 237 -1.05 3.12 14.62
N LEU A 238 0.02 3.13 15.42
CA LEU A 238 1.28 3.83 15.13
C LEU A 238 1.91 3.37 13.80
N ARG A 239 1.92 2.06 13.53
CA ARG A 239 2.55 1.49 12.32
C ARG A 239 1.80 1.92 11.05
N VAL A 240 0.46 1.94 11.12
CA VAL A 240 -0.39 2.44 10.03
C VAL A 240 -0.12 3.91 9.77
N ARG A 241 -0.03 4.74 10.83
CA ARG A 241 0.33 6.16 10.66
C ARG A 241 1.68 6.33 10.00
N ALA A 242 2.70 5.59 10.43
CA ALA A 242 4.03 5.67 9.83
C ALA A 242 4.02 5.33 8.34
N LYS A 243 3.33 4.25 7.93
CA LYS A 243 3.21 3.91 6.51
C LYS A 243 2.38 4.91 5.71
N ALA A 244 1.35 5.51 6.32
CA ALA A 244 0.59 6.59 5.71
C ALA A 244 1.43 7.86 5.54
N ALA A 245 2.24 8.22 6.54
CA ALA A 245 3.14 9.37 6.50
C ALA A 245 4.19 9.22 5.40
N ILE A 246 4.79 8.04 5.23
CA ILE A 246 5.71 7.75 4.11
C ILE A 246 4.99 7.93 2.77
N SER A 247 3.79 7.36 2.63
CA SER A 247 3.01 7.47 1.39
C SER A 247 2.65 8.92 1.07
N MET A 248 2.31 9.70 2.10
CA MET A 248 2.03 11.13 1.99
C MET A 248 3.28 11.94 1.59
N SER A 249 4.42 11.69 2.23
CA SER A 249 5.70 12.30 1.87
C SER A 249 6.07 12.06 0.41
N LYS A 250 5.93 10.82 -0.06
CA LYS A 250 6.12 10.45 -1.47
C LYS A 250 5.11 11.14 -2.40
N CYS A 251 3.86 11.26 -1.98
CA CYS A 251 2.86 11.99 -2.74
C CYS A 251 3.22 13.48 -2.86
N ILE A 252 3.72 14.11 -1.79
CA ILE A 252 4.08 15.53 -1.77
C ILE A 252 5.34 15.79 -2.62
N SER A 253 6.32 14.89 -2.62
CA SER A 253 7.59 15.08 -3.34
C SER A 253 7.48 15.17 -4.87
N LYS A 254 6.30 14.91 -5.44
CA LYS A 254 6.01 15.00 -6.87
C LYS A 254 5.06 16.15 -7.23
N MET A 255 4.59 16.90 -6.23
CA MET A 255 3.69 18.03 -6.46
C MET A 255 4.49 19.25 -6.88
N ASP A 256 3.87 20.08 -7.69
CA ASP A 256 4.30 21.45 -7.91
C ASP A 256 3.75 22.38 -6.82
N ILE A 257 4.19 23.63 -6.84
CA ILE A 257 3.76 24.65 -5.87
C ILE A 257 2.26 24.94 -5.99
N GLU A 258 1.68 24.87 -7.19
CA GLU A 258 0.27 25.12 -7.44
C GLU A 258 -0.61 24.09 -6.72
N VAL A 259 -0.31 22.80 -6.87
CA VAL A 259 -1.05 21.71 -6.20
C VAL A 259 -0.86 21.76 -4.68
N MET A 260 0.35 22.06 -4.20
CA MET A 260 0.59 22.21 -2.76
C MET A 260 -0.19 23.40 -2.18
N THR A 261 -0.29 24.48 -2.94
CA THR A 261 -1.07 25.67 -2.56
C THR A 261 -2.57 25.37 -2.56
N GLU A 262 -3.07 24.63 -3.56
CA GLU A 262 -4.48 24.19 -3.62
C GLU A 262 -4.85 23.30 -2.44
N PHE A 263 -3.97 22.38 -2.03
CA PHE A 263 -4.18 21.58 -0.82
C PHE A 263 -4.06 22.43 0.46
N GLY A 264 -3.19 23.44 0.43
CA GLY A 264 -2.84 24.31 1.54
C GLY A 264 -1.53 23.90 2.18
N ILE A 265 -0.46 24.65 1.87
CA ILE A 265 0.89 24.46 2.43
C ILE A 265 0.86 24.51 3.96
N ALA A 266 0.07 25.42 4.55
CA ALA A 266 -0.14 25.50 6.00
C ALA A 266 -0.72 24.20 6.58
N THR A 267 -1.63 23.54 5.87
CA THR A 267 -2.22 22.25 6.27
C THR A 267 -1.16 21.15 6.22
N LEU A 268 -0.35 21.08 5.17
CA LEU A 268 0.75 20.13 5.04
C LEU A 268 1.79 20.33 6.15
N LEU A 269 2.11 21.59 6.47
CA LEU A 269 3.02 21.96 7.54
C LEU A 269 2.52 21.47 8.90
N ARG A 270 1.22 21.66 9.18
CA ARG A 270 0.59 21.19 10.42
C ARG A 270 0.64 19.68 10.56
N VAL A 271 0.30 18.94 9.50
CA VAL A 271 0.39 17.48 9.46
C VAL A 271 1.83 17.02 9.72
N ALA A 272 2.82 17.64 9.07
CA ALA A 272 4.22 17.28 9.29
C ALA A 272 4.67 17.59 10.73
N ALA A 273 4.27 18.73 11.29
CA ALA A 273 4.59 19.10 12.66
C ALA A 273 4.03 18.11 13.71
N GLU A 274 2.82 17.60 13.48
CA GLU A 274 2.22 16.55 14.32
C GLU A 274 3.03 15.24 14.20
N LEU A 275 3.38 14.83 12.98
CA LEU A 275 4.14 13.61 12.71
C LEU A 275 5.59 13.65 13.21
N LEU A 276 6.22 14.83 13.33
CA LEU A 276 7.55 14.98 13.93
C LEU A 276 7.62 14.48 15.38
N ASN A 277 6.48 14.49 16.08
CA ASN A 277 6.35 14.03 17.45
C ASN A 277 5.82 12.59 17.55
N ASP A 278 5.71 11.87 16.42
CA ASP A 278 5.24 10.49 16.44
C ASP A 278 6.23 9.58 17.18
N ARG A 279 5.71 8.48 17.73
CA ARG A 279 6.48 7.47 18.47
C ARG A 279 7.40 6.68 17.55
N LEU A 280 6.99 6.44 16.30
CA LEU A 280 7.79 5.66 15.35
C LEU A 280 8.78 6.55 14.57
N PRO A 281 10.07 6.15 14.46
CA PRO A 281 11.06 6.92 13.71
C PRO A 281 10.68 7.10 12.24
N GLU A 282 10.06 6.10 11.61
CA GLU A 282 9.67 6.15 10.20
C GLU A 282 8.66 7.27 9.91
N ALA A 283 7.74 7.53 10.85
CA ALA A 283 6.81 8.65 10.74
C ALA A 283 7.53 10.00 10.88
N ARG A 284 8.49 10.10 11.80
CA ARG A 284 9.29 11.31 12.01
C ARG A 284 10.18 11.61 10.81
N GLU A 285 10.80 10.60 10.21
CA GLU A 285 11.63 10.78 9.01
C GLU A 285 10.79 11.19 7.79
N ALA A 286 9.59 10.61 7.63
CA ALA A 286 8.65 11.09 6.62
C ALA A 286 8.25 12.56 6.85
N ALA A 287 8.03 12.97 8.10
CA ALA A 287 7.72 14.35 8.45
C ALA A 287 8.87 15.33 8.11
N ARG A 288 10.12 14.96 8.40
CA ARG A 288 11.30 15.74 7.99
C ARG A 288 11.35 15.92 6.47
N SER A 289 11.11 14.84 5.72
CA SER A 289 11.07 14.90 4.26
C SER A 289 9.98 15.83 3.73
N ILE A 290 8.78 15.82 4.35
CA ILE A 290 7.71 16.77 4.00
C ILE A 290 8.17 18.20 4.25
N ILE A 291 8.71 18.51 5.43
CA ILE A 291 9.15 19.85 5.82
C ILE A 291 10.23 20.40 4.88
N ILE A 292 11.21 19.56 4.52
CA ILE A 292 12.26 19.93 3.56
C ILE A 292 11.66 20.26 2.20
N THR A 293 10.69 19.46 1.73
CA THR A 293 10.01 19.69 0.46
C THR A 293 9.22 21.00 0.48
N LEU A 294 8.42 21.22 1.54
CA LEU A 294 7.63 22.45 1.70
C LEU A 294 8.52 23.70 1.77
N HIS A 295 9.62 23.64 2.50
CA HIS A 295 10.57 24.75 2.59
C HIS A 295 11.22 25.05 1.23
N GLY A 296 11.59 24.00 0.48
CA GLY A 296 12.15 24.13 -0.87
C GLY A 296 11.20 24.87 -1.81
N GLU A 297 9.92 24.49 -1.84
CA GLU A 297 8.92 25.14 -2.68
C GLU A 297 8.56 26.56 -2.19
N PHE A 298 8.46 26.78 -0.87
CA PHE A 298 8.28 28.11 -0.27
C PHE A 298 9.41 29.08 -0.67
N SER A 299 10.66 28.60 -0.62
CA SER A 299 11.84 29.40 -0.97
C SER A 299 11.88 29.77 -2.45
N LYS A 300 11.54 28.82 -3.34
CA LYS A 300 11.44 29.08 -4.79
C LYS A 300 10.39 30.13 -5.09
N ASN A 301 9.20 30.02 -4.50
CA ASN A 301 8.11 30.96 -4.70
C ASN A 301 8.50 32.39 -4.27
N ASN A 302 9.13 32.54 -3.09
CA ASN A 302 9.58 33.84 -2.61
C ASN A 302 10.67 34.48 -3.48
N ASN A 303 11.54 33.68 -4.11
CA ASN A 303 12.54 34.20 -5.03
C ASN A 303 11.90 34.71 -6.33
N ASN A 304 10.96 33.95 -6.91
CA ASN A 304 10.23 34.38 -8.10
C ASN A 304 9.48 35.70 -7.87
N LEU A 305 8.85 35.88 -6.70
CA LEU A 305 8.14 37.12 -6.37
C LEU A 305 9.06 38.35 -6.20
N LYS A 306 10.33 38.17 -5.85
CA LYS A 306 11.30 39.26 -5.72
C LYS A 306 11.77 39.79 -7.06
N ASP A 307 11.78 38.96 -8.09
CA ASP A 307 12.14 39.37 -9.45
C ASP A 307 11.01 40.17 -10.12
N ASP A 308 9.75 39.98 -9.69
CA ASP A 308 8.56 40.59 -10.29
C ASP A 308 8.03 41.86 -9.59
N LYS A 309 8.44 42.17 -8.34
CA LYS A 309 7.96 43.37 -7.61
C LYS A 309 9.01 44.03 -6.72
N GLU A 310 9.24 45.33 -6.94
CA GLU A 310 9.82 46.25 -5.96
C GLU A 310 8.89 46.35 -4.73
N SER A 311 9.38 45.90 -3.56
CA SER A 311 8.88 46.23 -2.22
C SER A 311 7.58 45.56 -1.68
N SER A 312 7.46 44.22 -1.71
CA SER A 312 6.66 43.50 -0.70
C SER A 312 7.57 42.67 0.21
N ALA A 313 7.44 42.84 1.53
CA ALA A 313 8.21 42.09 2.53
C ALA A 313 8.04 40.57 2.29
N SER A 314 9.13 39.91 1.88
CA SER A 314 9.17 38.46 1.74
C SER A 314 8.97 37.84 3.13
N GLU A 315 7.90 37.08 3.33
CA GLU A 315 7.66 36.33 4.56
C GLU A 315 8.82 35.35 4.80
N SER A 316 9.41 35.36 6.00
CA SER A 316 10.46 34.41 6.33
C SER A 316 9.87 33.03 6.63
N TRP A 317 10.63 31.96 6.41
CA TRP A 317 10.18 30.61 6.78
C TRP A 317 9.87 30.49 8.28
N GLN A 318 10.64 31.19 9.12
CA GLN A 318 10.39 31.23 10.56
C GLN A 318 9.02 31.86 10.85
N ASP A 319 8.72 33.02 10.27
CA ASP A 319 7.44 33.70 10.48
C ASP A 319 6.27 32.84 10.01
N PHE A 320 6.39 32.23 8.82
CA PHE A 320 5.40 31.30 8.29
C PHE A 320 5.13 30.13 9.25
N CYS A 321 6.18 29.56 9.85
CA CYS A 321 6.04 28.51 10.85
C CYS A 321 5.30 29.00 12.11
N PHE A 322 5.65 30.17 12.65
CA PHE A 322 5.03 30.73 13.85
C PHE A 322 3.57 31.14 13.66
N VAL A 323 3.19 31.60 12.46
CA VAL A 323 1.81 31.93 12.11
C VAL A 323 0.94 30.66 12.04
N ASN A 324 1.49 29.55 11.55
CA ASN A 324 0.71 28.35 11.23
C ASN A 324 0.76 27.24 12.29
N LEU A 325 1.70 27.31 13.25
CA LEU A 325 1.96 26.26 14.25
C LEU A 325 2.07 26.83 15.67
N PRO A 326 1.77 26.02 16.72
CA PRO A 326 2.09 26.38 18.10
C PRO A 326 3.59 26.65 18.29
N PRO A 327 4.01 27.55 19.21
CA PRO A 327 5.40 28.02 19.31
C PRO A 327 6.47 26.91 19.39
N ILE A 328 6.21 25.84 20.15
CA ILE A 328 7.14 24.70 20.30
C ILE A 328 7.28 23.91 18.99
N ALA A 329 6.16 23.68 18.31
CA ALA A 329 6.16 22.99 17.02
C ALA A 329 6.83 23.86 15.95
N ALA A 330 6.51 25.16 15.90
CA ALA A 330 7.14 26.12 15.00
C ALA A 330 8.67 26.12 15.14
N GLN A 331 9.18 26.19 16.38
CA GLN A 331 10.61 26.14 16.64
C GLN A 331 11.24 24.81 16.21
N SER A 332 10.55 23.69 16.44
CA SER A 332 11.05 22.36 16.05
C SER A 332 11.13 22.20 14.54
N VAL A 333 10.12 22.69 13.82
CA VAL A 333 10.06 22.68 12.35
C VAL A 333 11.10 23.61 11.75
N ALA A 334 11.22 24.84 12.26
CA ALA A 334 12.18 25.83 11.77
C ALA A 334 13.63 25.32 11.87
N LYS A 335 13.97 24.57 12.93
CA LYS A 335 15.30 23.98 13.13
C LYS A 335 15.67 22.89 12.12
N ILE A 336 14.70 22.20 11.51
CA ILE A 336 14.98 21.09 10.57
C ILE A 336 15.73 21.58 9.34
N ILE A 337 15.46 22.80 8.91
CA ILE A 337 16.10 23.41 7.73
C ILE A 337 17.52 23.91 8.05
N SER A 338 17.84 24.12 9.32
CA SER A 338 19.14 24.61 9.77
C SER A 338 20.16 23.51 10.09
N LEU A 339 19.79 22.24 9.89
CA LEU A 339 20.61 21.04 10.17
C LEU A 339 21.22 20.49 8.87
#